data_AF-A0A2V5YW22-F1
#
_entry.id   AF-A0A2V5YW22-F1
#
_cell.length_a   1.000
_cell.length_b   1.000
_cell.length_c   1.000
_cell.angle_alpha   90.00
_cell.angle_beta   90.00
_cell.angle_gamma   90.00
#
_symmetry.space_group_name_H-M   'P 1'
#
loop_
_entity.id
_entity.type
_entity.pdbx_description
1 polymer ?
#
loop_
_entity_poly.entity_id
_entity_poly.type
_entity_poly.pdbx_seq_one_letter_code
_entity_poly.pdbx_strand_id
1 'polypeptide(L)' 'TPAVANVIRENKTYLLPGIIQTGKKQGMCLMDDALIELYENDLISAEEVYARADQKHIVRQHLKL' A
#
# COMPACT_ATOMS: atom_id res chain seq x y z
N THR A 1 -7.22 10.80 -10.91
CA THR A 1 -6.22 11.64 -11.62
C THR A 1 -6.15 11.23 -13.09
N PRO A 2 -5.71 12.11 -14.00
CA PRO A 2 -5.54 11.78 -15.41
C PRO A 2 -4.62 10.56 -15.65
N ALA A 3 -3.57 10.41 -14.83
CA ALA A 3 -2.62 9.30 -14.91
C ALA A 3 -3.28 7.92 -14.70
N VAL A 4 -4.11 7.76 -13.66
CA VAL A 4 -4.85 6.52 -13.38
C VAL A 4 -5.79 6.16 -14.53
N ALA A 5 -6.56 7.14 -15.03
CA ALA A 5 -7.46 6.91 -16.16
C ALA A 5 -6.70 6.49 -17.43
N ASN A 6 -5.49 7.01 -17.64
CA ASN A 6 -4.69 6.68 -18.80
C ASN A 6 -4.16 5.24 -18.75
N VAL A 7 -3.60 4.81 -17.61
CA VAL A 7 -3.07 3.45 -17.49
C VAL A 7 -4.16 2.38 -17.54
N ILE A 8 -5.38 2.70 -17.10
CA ILE A 8 -6.53 1.79 -17.24
C ILE A 8 -6.91 1.64 -18.71
N ARG A 9 -7.04 2.75 -19.46
CA ARG A 9 -7.37 2.72 -20.90
C ARG A 9 -6.32 1.98 -21.73
N GLU A 10 -5.05 2.06 -21.32
CA GLU A 10 -3.93 1.41 -22.01
C GLU A 10 -3.66 -0.03 -21.54
N ASN A 11 -4.50 -0.61 -20.65
CA ASN A 11 -4.28 -1.93 -20.03
C ASN A 11 -2.92 -2.06 -19.30
N LYS A 12 -2.35 -0.95 -18.83
CA LYS A 12 -1.10 -0.91 -18.07
C LYS A 12 -1.37 -0.87 -16.57
N THR A 13 -2.29 -1.71 -16.09
CA THR A 13 -2.75 -1.72 -14.69
C THR A 13 -1.63 -2.06 -13.70
N TYR A 14 -0.59 -2.77 -14.13
CA TYR A 14 0.62 -3.03 -13.33
C TYR A 14 1.38 -1.76 -12.92
N LEU A 15 1.13 -0.61 -13.58
CA LEU A 15 1.70 0.69 -13.19
C LEU A 15 0.91 1.40 -12.08
N LEU A 16 -0.30 0.93 -11.75
CA LEU A 16 -1.15 1.54 -10.73
C LEU A 16 -0.46 1.68 -9.36
N PRO A 17 0.27 0.67 -8.83
CA PRO A 17 0.94 0.81 -7.55
C PRO A 17 1.92 1.99 -7.50
N GLY A 18 2.69 2.22 -8.57
CA GLY A 18 3.60 3.36 -8.65
C GLY A 18 2.87 4.71 -8.71
N ILE A 19 1.72 4.75 -9.38
CA ILE A 19 0.88 5.96 -9.41
C ILE A 19 0.26 6.23 -8.02
N ILE A 20 -0.17 5.19 -7.32
CA ILE A 20 -0.70 5.29 -5.96
C ILE A 20 0.38 5.81 -4.99
N GLN A 21 1.61 5.27 -5.07
CA GLN A 21 2.74 5.74 -4.26
C GLN A 21 3.05 7.23 -4.49
N THR A 22 3.12 7.66 -5.75
CA THR A 22 3.36 9.07 -6.09
C THR A 22 2.17 9.97 -5.75
N GLY A 23 0.97 9.39 -5.68
CA GLY A 23 -0.29 10.03 -5.31
C GLY A 23 -0.53 10.18 -3.80
N LYS A 24 0.42 9.80 -2.93
CA LYS A 24 0.22 9.82 -1.46
C LYS A 24 -0.23 11.19 -0.92
N LYS A 25 0.30 12.28 -1.47
CA LYS A 25 -0.11 13.67 -1.13
C LYS A 25 -1.56 14.01 -1.51
N GLN A 26 -2.15 13.26 -2.43
CA GLN A 26 -3.53 13.42 -2.89
C GLN A 26 -4.49 12.47 -2.14
N GLY A 27 -4.02 11.81 -1.08
CA GLY A 27 -4.80 10.85 -0.29
C GLY A 27 -4.83 9.43 -0.87
N MET A 28 -3.97 9.11 -1.84
CA MET A 28 -3.84 7.73 -2.31
C MET A 28 -3.03 6.91 -1.29
N CYS A 29 -3.40 5.66 -1.09
CA CYS A 29 -2.74 4.78 -0.14
C CYS A 29 -2.64 3.37 -0.72
N LEU A 30 -1.51 2.69 -0.53
CA LEU A 30 -1.38 1.26 -0.81
C LEU A 30 -1.97 0.44 0.34
N MET A 31 -2.32 -0.81 0.05
CA MET A 31 -2.80 -1.74 1.08
C MET A 31 -1.79 -1.91 2.21
N ASP A 32 -0.52 -2.13 1.87
CA ASP A 32 0.55 -2.34 2.86
C ASP A 32 0.78 -1.08 3.71
N ASP A 33 0.72 0.12 3.11
CA ASP A 33 0.79 1.39 3.86
C ASP A 33 -0.35 1.48 4.88
N ALA A 34 -1.59 1.15 4.48
CA ALA A 34 -2.76 1.19 5.37
C ALA A 34 -2.66 0.14 6.50
N LEU A 35 -2.13 -1.05 6.21
CA LEU A 35 -1.90 -2.08 7.22
C LEU A 35 -0.86 -1.64 8.25
N ILE A 36 0.23 -0.99 7.81
CA ILE A 36 1.25 -0.43 8.71
C ILE A 36 0.63 0.68 9.57
N GLU A 37 -0.16 1.57 9.00
CA GLU A 37 -0.83 2.64 9.74
C GLU A 37 -1.79 2.08 10.80
N LEU A 38 -2.58 1.05 10.48
CA LEU A 38 -3.46 0.39 11.45
C LEU A 38 -2.66 -0.28 12.58
N TYR A 39 -1.49 -0.84 12.28
CA TYR A 39 -0.59 -1.41 13.27
C TYR A 39 0.04 -0.35 14.17
N GLU A 40 0.51 0.76 13.61
CA GLU A 40 1.07 1.88 14.37
C GLU A 40 0.04 2.53 15.30
N ASN A 41 -1.25 2.42 14.98
CA ASN A 41 -2.36 2.85 15.83
C ASN A 41 -2.85 1.75 16.81
N ASP A 42 -2.13 0.64 16.94
CA ASP A 42 -2.47 -0.51 17.80
C ASP A 42 -3.87 -1.12 17.52
N LEU A 43 -4.41 -0.95 16.30
CA LEU A 43 -5.73 -1.46 15.92
C LEU A 43 -5.70 -2.92 15.47
N ILE A 44 -4.55 -3.40 15.02
CA ILE A 44 -4.33 -4.77 14.54
C ILE A 44 -2.99 -5.32 15.03
N SER A 45 -2.86 -6.64 15.14
CA SER A 45 -1.62 -7.30 15.58
C SER A 45 -0.59 -7.41 14.45
N ALA A 46 0.70 -7.49 14.80
CA ALA A 46 1.80 -7.68 13.84
C ALA A 46 1.61 -8.93 12.96
N GLU A 47 1.07 -10.01 13.55
CA GLU A 47 0.78 -11.26 12.83
C GLU A 47 -0.27 -11.06 11.73
N GLU A 48 -1.31 -10.27 12.02
CA GLU A 48 -2.40 -9.99 11.08
C GLU A 48 -1.92 -9.11 9.92
N VAL A 49 -1.10 -8.11 10.23
CA VAL A 49 -0.45 -7.27 9.22
C VAL A 49 0.40 -8.14 8.29
N TYR A 50 1.26 -9.00 8.86
CA TYR A 50 2.15 -9.86 8.09
C TYR A 50 1.40 -10.93 7.27
N ALA A 51 0.27 -11.42 7.78
CA ALA A 51 -0.56 -12.39 7.07
C ALA A 51 -1.23 -11.78 5.82
N ARG A 52 -1.66 -10.52 5.91
CA ARG A 52 -2.40 -9.82 4.85
C ARG A 52 -1.54 -8.96 3.91
N ALA A 53 -0.31 -8.67 4.29
CA ALA A 53 0.62 -7.89 3.48
C ALA A 53 1.00 -8.58 2.17
N ASP A 54 1.02 -7.81 1.08
CA ASP A 54 1.51 -8.26 -0.21
C ASP A 54 3.05 -8.27 -0.22
N GLN A 55 3.66 -7.15 0.19
CA GLN A 55 5.11 -6.99 0.26
C GLN A 55 5.65 -7.27 1.67
N LYS A 56 5.58 -8.55 2.07
CA LYS A 56 6.00 -9.03 3.41
C LYS A 56 7.39 -8.57 3.85
N HIS A 57 8.33 -8.45 2.91
CA HIS A 57 9.69 -7.99 3.19
C HIS A 57 9.76 -6.53 3.64
N ILE A 58 8.94 -5.65 3.04
CA ILE A 58 8.87 -4.22 3.42
C ILE A 58 8.15 -4.12 4.76
N VAL A 59 6.97 -4.73 4.86
CA VAL A 59 6.14 -4.69 6.07
C VAL A 59 6.92 -5.21 7.29
N ARG A 60 7.72 -6.26 7.14
CA ARG A 60 8.56 -6.79 8.22
C ARG A 60 9.56 -5.77 8.79
N GLN A 61 10.04 -4.82 7.99
CA GLN A 61 10.93 -3.76 8.50
C GLN A 61 10.19 -2.75 9.40
N HIS A 62 8.89 -2.60 9.20
CA HIS A 62 8.02 -1.73 9.99
C HIS A 62 7.46 -2.43 11.24
N LEU A 63 7.35 -3.75 11.20
CA LEU A 63 6.99 -4.56 12.35
C LEU A 63 8.21 -4.67 13.28
N LYS A 64 8.06 -4.28 14.56
CA LYS A 64 9.08 -4.46 15.61
C LYS A 64 9.17 -5.93 16.05
N LEU A 65 9.47 -6.83 15.11
CA LEU A 65 9.66 -8.27 15.33
C LEU A 65 11.14 -8.63 15.44
#